data_AF-A0A4Q5PI49-F1
#
_entry.id   AF-A0A4Q5PI49-F1
#
_cell.length_a   1.000
_cell.length_b   1.000
_cell.length_c   1.000
_cell.angle_alpha   90.00
_cell.angle_beta   90.00
_cell.angle_gamma   90.00
#
_symmetry.space_group_name_H-M   'P 1'
#
loop_
_entity.id
_entity.type
_entity.pdbx_description
1 polymer ?
#
loop_
_entity_poly.entity_id
_entity_poly.type
_entity_poly.pdbx_seq_one_letter_code
_entity_poly.pdbx_strand_id
1 'polypeptide(L)'
;MSIKVILKEQNYSLQEVVIGTNSDRDKNYKLFKKNFLGKSKNLDDCKILNDSVLNLQFNKAEGVLKASTDEFLIIENRALGYRIKYLLRMFQYSTLTDVTLYDGQAVFEELSGTEKEKLRWQENRKKVYYGSLMHYLRSVYQNTVLKEGFLTHHVFSLQFYEAVQAKYLNIDPRPVQFDTVVNIVDSAFISLKFKNELYVHYNPKEASRIRIDANPEPENVLLNYDRSLLKLHLDEALIDKKGSVVHYDTFFTEGLWGNKRIADQLPFEYNPT
;
A
#
# COMPACT_ATOMS: atom_id res chain seq x y z
N MET A 1 -44.37 21.80 12.26
CA MET A 1 -43.54 20.61 12.04
C MET A 1 -42.57 20.48 13.20
N SER A 2 -42.63 19.38 13.94
CA SER A 2 -41.77 19.10 15.09
C SER A 2 -40.73 18.05 14.69
N ILE A 3 -39.44 18.42 14.74
CA ILE A 3 -38.32 17.51 14.46
C ILE A 3 -38.07 16.67 15.72
N LYS A 4 -38.10 15.35 15.56
CA LYS A 4 -37.80 14.38 16.62
C LYS A 4 -36.37 13.88 16.40
N VAL A 5 -35.43 14.38 17.21
CA VAL A 5 -34.03 13.93 17.20
C VAL A 5 -33.92 12.69 18.08
N ILE A 6 -33.49 11.57 17.51
CA ILE A 6 -33.21 10.32 18.24
C ILE A 6 -31.69 10.17 18.25
N LEU A 7 -31.05 10.44 19.39
CA LEU A 7 -29.65 10.11 19.60
C LEU A 7 -29.54 8.62 19.96
N LYS A 8 -28.73 7.88 19.19
CA LYS A 8 -28.26 6.54 19.58
C LYS A 8 -27.02 6.72 20.45
N GLU A 9 -27.11 6.25 21.69
CA GLU A 9 -25.98 6.18 22.61
C GLU A 9 -24.93 5.20 22.07
N GLN A 10 -23.71 5.70 21.87
CA GLN A 10 -22.57 4.89 21.44
C GLN A 10 -21.77 4.53 22.70
N ASN A 11 -22.04 3.35 23.26
CA ASN A 11 -21.31 2.85 24.43
C ASN A 11 -19.87 2.51 24.03
N TYR A 12 -18.91 3.35 24.42
CA TYR A 12 -17.50 3.02 24.37
C TYR A 12 -17.17 2.11 25.56
N SER A 13 -17.10 0.79 25.34
CA SER A 13 -16.47 -0.10 26.32
C SER A 13 -14.96 0.08 26.19
N LEU A 14 -14.30 0.48 27.28
CA LEU A 14 -12.84 0.45 27.35
C LEU A 14 -12.42 -1.01 27.24
N GLN A 15 -11.60 -1.33 26.23
CA GLN A 15 -10.97 -2.64 26.14
C GLN A 15 -10.04 -2.83 27.34
N GLU A 16 -10.19 -3.95 28.03
CA GLU A 16 -9.35 -4.33 29.15
C GLU A 16 -7.88 -4.35 28.72
N VAL A 17 -7.04 -3.59 29.42
CA VAL A 17 -5.60 -3.55 29.15
C VAL A 17 -4.98 -4.82 29.73
N VAL A 18 -4.74 -5.83 28.88
CA VAL A 18 -3.94 -6.99 29.26
C VAL A 18 -2.47 -6.54 29.36
N ILE A 19 -1.99 -6.30 30.58
CA ILE A 19 -0.60 -5.94 30.83
C ILE A 19 0.28 -7.18 30.56
N GLY A 20 0.88 -7.24 29.37
CA GLY A 20 1.88 -8.25 29.02
C GLY A 20 3.24 -7.98 29.67
N THR A 21 4.18 -8.94 29.55
CA THR A 21 5.56 -8.74 30.03
C THR A 21 6.35 -7.80 29.09
N ASN A 22 7.45 -7.21 29.57
CA ASN A 22 8.35 -6.41 28.71
C ASN A 22 8.87 -7.23 27.50
N SER A 23 9.12 -8.52 27.69
CA SER A 23 9.56 -9.44 26.62
C SER A 23 8.50 -9.61 25.52
N ASP A 24 7.21 -9.61 25.89
CA ASP A 24 6.11 -9.69 24.93
C ASP A 24 5.97 -8.37 24.14
N ARG A 25 6.16 -7.22 24.80
CA ARG A 25 6.16 -5.92 24.12
C ARG A 25 7.25 -5.83 23.07
N ASP A 26 8.48 -6.24 23.38
CA ASP A 26 9.61 -6.21 22.43
C ASP A 26 9.37 -7.07 21.20
N LYS A 27 8.78 -8.26 21.38
CA LYS A 27 8.41 -9.15 20.27
C LYS A 27 7.32 -8.51 19.40
N ASN A 28 6.28 -7.98 20.03
CA ASN A 28 5.18 -7.30 19.35
C ASN A 28 5.66 -6.06 18.60
N TYR A 29 6.58 -5.29 19.19
CA TYR A 29 7.18 -4.14 18.54
C TYR A 29 8.03 -4.53 17.32
N LYS A 30 8.84 -5.58 17.41
CA LYS A 30 9.60 -6.08 16.24
C LYS A 30 8.67 -6.52 15.11
N LEU A 31 7.57 -7.19 15.45
CA LEU A 31 6.57 -7.65 14.49
C LEU A 31 5.81 -6.48 13.87
N PHE A 32 5.40 -5.50 14.69
CA PHE A 32 4.81 -4.24 14.25
C PHE A 32 5.77 -3.52 13.31
N LYS A 33 7.01 -3.23 13.73
CA LYS A 33 8.00 -2.48 12.95
C LYS A 33 8.26 -3.11 11.58
N LYS A 34 8.44 -4.44 11.53
CA LYS A 34 8.63 -5.19 10.28
C LYS A 34 7.46 -5.01 9.32
N ASN A 35 6.24 -5.10 9.83
CA ASN A 35 5.04 -5.04 9.00
C ASN A 35 4.50 -3.62 8.81
N PHE A 36 4.89 -2.65 9.62
CA PHE A 36 4.45 -1.27 9.43
C PHE A 36 5.40 -0.52 8.49
N LEU A 37 6.72 -0.70 8.65
CA LEU A 37 7.69 0.00 7.81
C LEU A 37 7.88 -0.66 6.44
N GLY A 38 7.61 -1.96 6.31
CA GLY A 38 7.73 -2.70 5.06
C GLY A 38 9.06 -3.44 4.90
N LYS A 39 9.35 -3.88 3.68
CA LYS A 39 10.51 -4.72 3.32
C LYS A 39 11.19 -4.11 2.09
N SER A 40 11.95 -3.04 2.28
CA SER A 40 12.74 -2.41 1.22
C SER A 40 14.08 -1.93 1.75
N LYS A 41 15.00 -1.57 0.86
CA LYS A 41 16.31 -1.02 1.24
C LYS A 41 16.20 0.32 1.97
N ASN A 42 15.12 1.08 1.75
CA ASN A 42 14.90 2.34 2.47
C ASN A 42 14.68 2.14 3.97
N LEU A 43 14.31 0.91 4.39
CA LEU A 43 14.16 0.54 5.79
C LEU A 43 15.46 0.67 6.58
N ASP A 44 16.63 0.44 5.94
CA ASP A 44 17.94 0.46 6.61
C ASP A 44 18.22 1.83 7.26
N ASP A 45 17.69 2.89 6.66
CA ASP A 45 17.82 4.29 7.08
C ASP A 45 16.50 4.84 7.67
N CYS A 46 15.57 3.97 8.09
CA CYS A 46 14.26 4.33 8.63
C CYS A 46 14.11 3.89 10.10
N LYS A 47 13.75 4.84 11.00
CA LYS A 47 13.67 4.61 12.45
C LYS A 47 12.42 5.22 13.06
N ILE A 48 11.75 4.47 13.92
CA ILE A 48 10.73 4.99 14.84
C ILE A 48 11.48 5.58 16.05
N LEU A 49 11.19 6.83 16.41
CA LEU A 49 11.94 7.57 17.44
C LEU A 49 11.27 7.54 18.82
N ASN A 50 9.98 7.23 18.90
CA ASN A 50 9.19 7.23 20.13
C ASN A 50 8.25 6.01 20.20
N ASP A 51 8.78 4.80 20.11
CA ASP A 51 7.97 3.57 20.10
C ASP A 51 7.15 3.34 21.39
N SER A 52 7.44 4.06 22.47
CA SER A 52 6.66 4.05 23.71
C SER A 52 5.20 4.48 23.52
N VAL A 53 4.88 5.30 22.50
CA VAL A 53 3.51 5.77 22.22
C VAL A 53 2.62 4.69 21.58
N LEU A 54 3.21 3.55 21.19
CA LEU A 54 2.46 2.44 20.58
C LEU A 54 1.69 1.65 21.63
N ASN A 55 0.37 1.60 21.45
CA ASN A 55 -0.52 0.67 22.11
C ASN A 55 -0.47 -0.66 21.33
N LEU A 56 0.20 -1.68 21.87
CA LEU A 56 0.41 -2.98 21.21
C LEU A 56 -0.35 -4.09 21.94
N GLN A 57 -1.15 -4.85 21.21
CA GLN A 57 -1.91 -5.98 21.76
C GLN A 57 -1.82 -7.17 20.82
N PHE A 58 -1.35 -8.32 21.32
CA PHE A 58 -1.29 -9.55 20.53
C PHE A 58 -2.31 -10.57 21.06
N ASN A 59 -3.29 -10.91 20.22
CA ASN A 59 -4.20 -12.00 20.50
C ASN A 59 -3.56 -13.32 20.04
N LYS A 60 -3.11 -14.12 21.01
CA LYS A 60 -2.47 -15.43 20.74
C LYS A 60 -3.43 -16.44 20.12
N ALA A 61 -4.70 -16.42 20.49
CA ALA A 61 -5.70 -17.38 19.98
C ALA A 61 -6.02 -17.10 18.52
N GLU A 62 -6.10 -15.83 18.13
CA GLU A 62 -6.38 -15.40 16.76
C GLU A 62 -5.10 -15.29 15.90
N GLY A 63 -3.91 -15.22 16.53
CA GLY A 63 -2.67 -14.92 15.84
C GLY A 63 -2.62 -13.50 15.28
N VAL A 64 -3.25 -12.53 15.94
CA VAL A 64 -3.39 -11.16 15.44
C VAL A 64 -2.68 -10.17 16.35
N LEU A 65 -1.77 -9.39 15.77
CA LEU A 65 -1.19 -8.20 16.40
C LEU A 65 -2.03 -6.97 16.03
N LYS A 66 -2.52 -6.25 17.03
CA LYS A 66 -3.16 -4.94 16.87
C LYS A 66 -2.23 -3.84 17.37
N ALA A 67 -2.23 -2.70 16.70
CA ALA A 67 -1.54 -1.49 17.17
C ALA A 67 -2.33 -0.21 16.90
N SER A 68 -2.14 0.81 17.74
CA SER A 68 -2.66 2.17 17.56
C SER A 68 -1.79 3.16 18.34
N THR A 69 -2.00 4.47 18.12
CA THR A 69 -1.39 5.55 18.89
C THR A 69 -2.42 6.64 19.18
N ASP A 70 -2.36 7.22 20.39
CA ASP A 70 -3.16 8.40 20.77
C ASP A 70 -2.43 9.71 20.44
N GLU A 71 -1.11 9.63 20.22
CA GLU A 71 -0.24 10.73 19.81
C GLU A 71 0.50 10.38 18.51
N PHE A 72 1.24 11.34 17.94
CA PHE A 72 2.01 11.09 16.72
C PHE A 72 3.19 10.14 16.96
N LEU A 73 3.21 9.04 16.21
CA LEU A 73 4.41 8.24 16.01
C LEU A 73 5.38 9.01 15.12
N ILE A 74 6.60 9.24 15.61
CA ILE A 74 7.64 9.98 14.92
C ILE A 74 8.58 8.99 14.24
N ILE A 75 8.68 9.10 12.92
CA ILE A 75 9.47 8.21 12.08
C ILE A 75 10.46 9.06 11.30
N GLU A 76 11.75 8.78 11.44
CA GLU A 76 12.80 9.42 10.67
C GLU A 76 13.24 8.49 9.53
N ASN A 77 13.00 8.91 8.29
CA ASN A 77 13.41 8.22 7.08
C ASN A 77 14.53 9.00 6.40
N ARG A 78 15.79 8.66 6.72
CA ARG A 78 16.97 9.32 6.15
C ARG A 78 17.27 8.88 4.72
N ALA A 79 16.71 7.77 4.24
CA ALA A 79 16.81 7.39 2.83
C ALA A 79 16.04 8.38 1.95
N LEU A 80 14.88 8.85 2.42
CA LEU A 80 14.02 9.80 1.70
C LEU A 80 14.12 11.24 2.21
N GLY A 81 14.87 11.50 3.28
CA GLY A 81 15.04 12.85 3.81
C GLY A 81 13.77 13.41 4.45
N TYR A 82 12.97 12.56 5.10
CA TYR A 82 11.73 12.97 5.75
C TYR A 82 11.71 12.59 7.23
N ARG A 83 11.11 13.46 8.03
CA ARG A 83 10.48 13.12 9.29
C ARG A 83 8.98 12.97 9.05
N ILE A 84 8.43 11.84 9.43
CA ILE A 84 7.01 11.52 9.28
C ILE A 84 6.39 11.54 10.67
N LYS A 85 5.38 12.37 10.86
CA LYS A 85 4.49 12.35 12.02
C LYS A 85 3.25 11.55 11.64
N TYR A 86 3.07 10.38 12.23
CA TYR A 86 2.03 9.44 11.86
C TYR A 86 1.06 9.22 13.02
N LEU A 87 -0.22 9.56 12.84
CA LEU A 87 -1.28 9.21 13.78
C LEU A 87 -1.87 7.86 13.36
N LEU A 88 -1.51 6.80 14.10
CA LEU A 88 -1.91 5.43 13.77
C LEU A 88 -3.25 5.10 14.42
N ARG A 89 -4.33 5.21 13.65
CA ARG A 89 -5.67 4.87 14.15
C ARG A 89 -5.83 3.37 14.34
N MET A 90 -5.36 2.59 13.38
CA MET A 90 -5.48 1.14 13.42
C MET A 90 -4.33 0.48 12.67
N PHE A 91 -3.83 -0.60 13.24
CA PHE A 91 -2.94 -1.54 12.59
C PHE A 91 -3.37 -2.94 13.01
N GLN A 92 -3.39 -3.87 12.06
CA GLN A 92 -3.60 -5.28 12.29
C GLN A 92 -2.62 -6.08 11.44
N TYR A 93 -1.99 -7.08 12.04
CA TYR A 93 -1.20 -8.07 11.34
C TYR A 93 -1.60 -9.47 11.78
N SER A 94 -1.97 -10.32 10.83
CA SER A 94 -2.29 -11.73 11.07
C SER A 94 -1.06 -12.60 10.77
N THR A 95 -0.58 -13.33 11.76
CA THR A 95 0.50 -14.32 11.59
C THR A 95 0.04 -15.55 10.82
N LEU A 96 -1.28 -15.78 10.71
CA LEU A 96 -1.86 -16.93 10.02
C LEU A 96 -1.93 -16.71 8.51
N THR A 97 -2.21 -15.49 8.07
CA THR A 97 -2.41 -15.15 6.65
C THR A 97 -1.30 -14.25 6.08
N ASP A 98 -0.36 -13.80 6.91
CA ASP A 98 0.66 -12.78 6.59
C ASP A 98 0.07 -11.45 6.07
N VAL A 99 -1.21 -11.18 6.36
CA VAL A 99 -1.90 -9.96 5.94
C VAL A 99 -1.67 -8.85 6.94
N THR A 100 -1.36 -7.66 6.41
CA THR A 100 -1.28 -6.42 7.20
C THR A 100 -2.32 -5.43 6.70
N LEU A 101 -3.07 -4.84 7.63
CA LEU A 101 -4.01 -3.77 7.40
C LEU A 101 -3.65 -2.61 8.32
N TYR A 102 -3.63 -1.38 7.81
CA TYR A 102 -3.39 -0.21 8.65
C TYR A 102 -4.04 1.04 8.09
N ASP A 103 -4.40 1.93 9.00
CA ASP A 103 -5.07 3.19 8.74
C ASP A 103 -4.50 4.30 9.64
N GLY A 104 -4.33 5.49 9.07
CA GLY A 104 -3.78 6.63 9.78
C GLY A 104 -3.58 7.86 8.92
N GLN A 105 -3.02 8.89 9.53
CA GLN A 105 -2.69 10.16 8.90
C GLN A 105 -1.21 10.44 9.04
N ALA A 106 -0.58 10.87 7.95
CA ALA A 106 0.85 11.18 7.91
C ALA A 106 1.06 12.64 7.52
N VAL A 107 1.94 13.32 8.27
CA VAL A 107 2.49 14.62 7.90
C VAL A 107 3.99 14.44 7.66
N PHE A 108 4.47 14.97 6.55
CA PHE A 108 5.86 14.86 6.12
C PHE A 108 6.56 16.21 6.33
N GLU A 109 7.69 16.18 7.03
CA GLU A 109 8.59 17.31 7.23
C GLU A 109 9.93 16.96 6.58
N GLU A 110 10.49 17.86 5.77
CA GLU A 110 11.81 17.63 5.19
C GLU A 110 12.89 17.71 6.27
N LEU A 111 13.85 16.79 6.20
CA LEU A 111 15.04 16.86 7.04
C LEU A 111 15.98 17.94 6.51
N SER A 112 16.68 18.62 7.43
CA SER A 112 17.83 19.42 7.06
C SER A 112 19.00 18.51 6.67
N GLY A 113 19.70 18.84 5.60
CA GLY A 113 20.84 18.07 5.12
C GLY A 113 21.75 18.91 4.23
N THR A 114 22.94 18.39 4.00
CA THR A 114 23.91 18.92 3.02
C THR A 114 23.35 18.81 1.59
N GLU A 115 23.89 19.58 0.65
CA GLU A 115 23.47 19.50 -0.77
C GLU A 115 23.61 18.08 -1.34
N LYS A 116 24.67 17.36 -0.94
CA LYS A 116 24.87 15.96 -1.33
C LYS A 116 23.74 15.04 -0.82
N GLU A 117 23.27 15.26 0.41
CA GLU A 117 22.16 14.49 0.97
C GLU A 117 20.84 14.82 0.28
N LYS A 118 20.56 16.10 0.03
CA LYS A 118 19.36 16.53 -0.69
C LYS A 118 19.29 15.93 -2.10
N LEU A 119 20.40 15.94 -2.85
CA LEU A 119 20.48 15.30 -4.16
C LEU A 119 20.23 13.78 -4.06
N ARG A 120 20.82 13.11 -3.07
CA ARG A 120 20.56 11.67 -2.83
C ARG A 120 19.09 11.42 -2.51
N TRP A 121 18.45 12.25 -1.69
CA TRP A 121 17.04 12.11 -1.33
C TRP A 121 16.14 12.30 -2.55
N GLN A 122 16.41 13.31 -3.39
CA GLN A 122 15.67 13.53 -4.63
C GLN A 122 15.72 12.29 -5.55
N GLU A 123 16.91 11.72 -5.75
CA GLU A 123 17.07 10.51 -6.56
C GLU A 123 16.38 9.30 -5.95
N ASN A 124 16.44 9.14 -4.62
CA ASN A 124 15.73 8.05 -3.94
C ASN A 124 14.20 8.21 -4.04
N ARG A 125 13.68 9.43 -3.87
CA ARG A 125 12.25 9.73 -4.02
C ARG A 125 11.76 9.42 -5.44
N LYS A 126 12.54 9.76 -6.47
CA LYS A 126 12.24 9.38 -7.87
C LYS A 126 12.15 7.85 -8.03
N LYS A 127 13.13 7.11 -7.51
CA LYS A 127 13.14 5.64 -7.55
C LYS A 127 11.97 5.02 -6.79
N VAL A 128 11.55 5.64 -5.68
CA VAL A 128 10.38 5.20 -4.92
C VAL A 128 9.10 5.46 -5.71
N TYR A 129 8.97 6.64 -6.33
CA TYR A 129 7.79 7.05 -7.08
C TYR A 129 7.55 6.19 -8.32
N TYR A 130 8.55 6.05 -9.20
CA TYR A 130 8.36 5.32 -10.46
C TYR A 130 8.06 3.83 -10.19
N GLY A 131 6.92 3.38 -10.72
CA GLY A 131 6.40 2.03 -10.51
C GLY A 131 5.70 1.80 -9.17
N SER A 132 5.52 2.84 -8.33
CA SER A 132 4.71 2.75 -7.11
C SER A 132 3.21 2.65 -7.41
N LEU A 133 2.44 2.22 -6.40
CA LEU A 133 0.97 2.26 -6.45
C LEU A 133 0.47 3.70 -6.66
N MET A 134 1.11 4.71 -6.07
CA MET A 134 0.77 6.12 -6.32
C MET A 134 0.93 6.49 -7.79
N HIS A 135 2.06 6.13 -8.41
CA HIS A 135 2.30 6.38 -9.83
C HIS A 135 1.27 5.64 -10.70
N TYR A 136 0.95 4.40 -10.36
CA TYR A 136 -0.05 3.60 -11.04
C TYR A 136 -1.46 4.21 -10.93
N LEU A 137 -1.92 4.57 -9.74
CA LEU A 137 -3.27 5.13 -9.58
C LEU A 137 -3.42 6.50 -10.27
N ARG A 138 -2.35 7.30 -10.30
CA ARG A 138 -2.31 8.54 -11.09
C ARG A 138 -2.41 8.28 -12.60
N SER A 139 -1.72 7.25 -13.10
CA SER A 139 -1.80 6.89 -14.52
C SER A 139 -3.15 6.24 -14.87
N VAL A 140 -3.79 5.54 -13.94
CA VAL A 140 -5.19 5.10 -14.08
C VAL A 140 -6.13 6.30 -14.21
N TYR A 141 -6.01 7.27 -13.29
CA TYR A 141 -6.81 8.51 -13.32
C TYR A 141 -6.68 9.25 -14.66
N GLN A 142 -5.47 9.30 -15.23
CA GLN A 142 -5.18 9.99 -16.47
C GLN A 142 -5.39 9.14 -17.73
N ASN A 143 -5.78 7.87 -17.57
CA ASN A 143 -5.84 6.88 -18.65
C ASN A 143 -4.52 6.76 -19.46
N THR A 144 -3.39 6.75 -18.76
CA THR A 144 -2.04 6.67 -19.33
C THR A 144 -1.25 5.45 -18.85
N VAL A 145 -1.89 4.46 -18.21
CA VAL A 145 -1.25 3.29 -17.58
C VAL A 145 -0.16 2.65 -18.44
N LEU A 146 -0.49 2.25 -19.67
CA LEU A 146 0.49 1.63 -20.58
C LEU A 146 1.59 2.61 -21.00
N LYS A 147 1.24 3.87 -21.30
CA LYS A 147 2.18 4.93 -21.70
C LYS A 147 3.21 5.23 -20.62
N GLU A 148 2.79 5.24 -19.35
CA GLU A 148 3.65 5.44 -18.19
C GLU A 148 4.51 4.21 -17.87
N GLY A 149 4.33 3.10 -18.59
CA GLY A 149 5.18 1.91 -18.49
C GLY A 149 4.63 0.79 -17.65
N PHE A 150 3.34 0.82 -17.30
CA PHE A 150 2.69 -0.28 -16.58
C PHE A 150 2.03 -1.27 -17.55
N LEU A 151 2.51 -2.51 -17.52
CA LEU A 151 1.87 -3.65 -18.13
C LEU A 151 0.91 -4.25 -17.10
N THR A 152 -0.39 -4.12 -17.36
CA THR A 152 -1.43 -4.56 -16.44
C THR A 152 -2.31 -5.59 -17.13
N HIS A 153 -2.52 -6.73 -16.48
CA HIS A 153 -3.17 -7.89 -17.06
C HIS A 153 -4.25 -8.42 -16.12
N HIS A 154 -5.37 -8.87 -16.69
CA HIS A 154 -6.37 -9.59 -15.90
C HIS A 154 -5.84 -10.97 -15.51
N VAL A 155 -6.06 -11.36 -14.25
CA VAL A 155 -5.78 -12.71 -13.77
C VAL A 155 -7.02 -13.59 -13.98
N PHE A 156 -6.84 -14.71 -14.66
CA PHE A 156 -7.87 -15.73 -14.83
C PHE A 156 -7.88 -16.73 -13.68
N SER A 157 -6.70 -17.16 -13.24
CA SER A 157 -6.56 -18.09 -12.13
C SER A 157 -5.20 -17.95 -11.42
N LEU A 158 -5.15 -18.53 -10.23
CA LEU A 158 -4.06 -18.42 -9.28
C LEU A 158 -3.71 -19.83 -8.79
N GLN A 159 -2.43 -20.18 -8.79
CA GLN A 159 -1.97 -21.43 -8.19
C GLN A 159 -0.73 -21.22 -7.31
N PHE A 160 -0.83 -21.68 -6.06
CA PHE A 160 0.31 -21.72 -5.13
C PHE A 160 0.92 -23.13 -5.12
N TYR A 161 2.23 -23.21 -5.34
CA TYR A 161 2.99 -24.44 -5.33
C TYR A 161 3.85 -24.48 -4.07
N GLU A 162 3.38 -25.20 -3.05
CA GLU A 162 4.00 -25.28 -1.73
C GLU A 162 5.45 -25.78 -1.78
N ALA A 163 5.75 -26.76 -2.65
CA ALA A 163 7.07 -27.38 -2.75
C ALA A 163 8.20 -26.39 -3.08
N VAL A 164 7.87 -25.31 -3.80
CA VAL A 164 8.81 -24.27 -4.23
C VAL A 164 8.47 -22.89 -3.66
N GLN A 165 7.45 -22.81 -2.79
CA GLN A 165 6.95 -21.56 -2.20
C GLN A 165 6.71 -20.46 -3.25
N ALA A 166 6.10 -20.84 -4.37
CA ALA A 166 5.91 -19.97 -5.53
C ALA A 166 4.44 -19.85 -5.91
N LYS A 167 4.02 -18.65 -6.30
CA LYS A 167 2.67 -18.35 -6.75
C LYS A 167 2.70 -18.03 -8.24
N TYR A 168 2.02 -18.85 -9.05
CA TYR A 168 1.86 -18.61 -10.49
C TYR A 168 0.46 -18.08 -10.77
N LEU A 169 0.40 -17.22 -11.78
CA LEU A 169 -0.81 -16.55 -12.24
C LEU A 169 -1.02 -16.93 -13.69
N ASN A 170 -2.22 -17.41 -14.02
CA ASN A 170 -2.66 -17.50 -15.40
C ASN A 170 -3.31 -16.18 -15.78
N ILE A 171 -2.78 -15.48 -16.77
CA ILE A 171 -3.16 -14.11 -17.12
C ILE A 171 -3.63 -13.98 -18.57
N ASP A 172 -4.45 -12.96 -18.82
CA ASP A 172 -4.66 -12.42 -20.16
C ASP A 172 -3.44 -11.58 -20.55
N PRO A 173 -2.64 -11.97 -21.56
CA PRO A 173 -1.48 -11.20 -21.97
C PRO A 173 -1.85 -9.88 -22.67
N ARG A 174 -3.13 -9.63 -22.98
CA ARG A 174 -3.57 -8.31 -23.45
C ARG A 174 -3.59 -7.33 -22.29
N PRO A 175 -2.96 -6.14 -22.42
CA PRO A 175 -3.07 -5.12 -21.41
C PRO A 175 -4.53 -4.70 -21.18
N VAL A 176 -4.88 -4.43 -19.93
CA VAL A 176 -6.20 -3.89 -19.56
C VAL A 176 -6.45 -2.59 -20.29
N GLN A 177 -7.61 -2.49 -20.93
CA GLN A 177 -8.13 -1.26 -21.52
C GLN A 177 -8.86 -0.48 -20.42
N PHE A 178 -8.21 0.54 -19.86
CA PHE A 178 -8.70 1.19 -18.64
C PHE A 178 -10.01 1.98 -18.81
N ASP A 179 -10.31 2.44 -20.02
CA ASP A 179 -11.60 2.99 -20.40
C ASP A 179 -12.77 2.00 -20.23
N THR A 180 -12.50 0.68 -20.18
CA THR A 180 -13.53 -0.34 -19.93
C THR A 180 -13.80 -0.61 -18.44
N VAL A 181 -12.87 -0.22 -17.56
CA VAL A 181 -12.93 -0.48 -16.12
C VAL A 181 -12.98 0.79 -15.28
N VAL A 182 -12.88 1.96 -15.91
CA VAL A 182 -12.92 3.28 -15.27
C VAL A 182 -14.17 4.04 -15.71
N ASN A 183 -14.87 4.62 -14.73
CA ASN A 183 -15.94 5.59 -14.95
C ASN A 183 -15.55 6.94 -14.35
N ILE A 184 -15.91 8.04 -15.02
CA ILE A 184 -15.77 9.38 -14.44
C ILE A 184 -16.95 9.60 -13.48
N VAL A 185 -16.66 9.89 -12.22
CA VAL A 185 -17.68 10.20 -11.21
C VAL A 185 -18.00 11.68 -11.25
N ASP A 186 -16.96 12.53 -11.14
CA ASP A 186 -17.04 13.98 -11.24
C ASP A 186 -15.67 14.58 -11.63
N SER A 187 -15.48 15.89 -11.41
CA SER A 187 -14.20 16.57 -11.70
C SER A 187 -13.04 16.19 -10.78
N ALA A 188 -13.33 15.59 -9.62
CA ALA A 188 -12.37 15.23 -8.59
C ALA A 188 -12.04 13.73 -8.58
N PHE A 189 -13.01 12.88 -8.95
CA PHE A 189 -12.89 11.43 -8.81
C PHE A 189 -13.24 10.66 -10.09
N ILE A 190 -12.52 9.57 -10.28
CA ILE A 190 -12.93 8.43 -11.10
C ILE A 190 -13.31 7.25 -10.20
N SER A 191 -14.11 6.32 -10.71
CA SER A 191 -14.28 5.00 -10.12
C SER A 191 -13.60 3.94 -10.96
N LEU A 192 -12.81 3.07 -10.32
CA LEU A 192 -12.16 1.92 -10.93
C LEU A 192 -12.84 0.64 -10.43
N LYS A 193 -13.34 -0.18 -11.35
CA LYS A 193 -14.04 -1.42 -11.03
C LYS A 193 -13.59 -2.56 -11.94
N PHE A 194 -13.18 -3.65 -11.32
CA PHE A 194 -12.79 -4.88 -12.00
C PHE A 194 -13.14 -6.09 -11.12
N LYS A 195 -13.44 -7.24 -11.74
CA LYS A 195 -13.95 -8.43 -11.01
C LYS A 195 -12.84 -9.28 -10.39
N ASN A 196 -11.79 -9.56 -11.16
CA ASN A 196 -10.68 -10.42 -10.76
C ASN A 196 -9.44 -9.60 -10.47
N GLU A 197 -8.39 -10.20 -9.91
CA GLU A 197 -7.14 -9.52 -9.64
C GLU A 197 -6.47 -8.98 -10.92
N LEU A 198 -5.72 -7.90 -10.75
CA LEU A 198 -4.83 -7.35 -11.77
C LEU A 198 -3.38 -7.71 -11.44
N TYR A 199 -2.69 -8.31 -12.40
CA TYR A 199 -1.25 -8.47 -12.37
C TYR A 199 -0.60 -7.22 -12.98
N VAL A 200 0.32 -6.59 -12.25
CA VAL A 200 0.97 -5.35 -12.67
C VAL A 200 2.49 -5.51 -12.68
N HIS A 201 3.08 -5.16 -13.82
CA HIS A 201 4.52 -5.09 -14.04
C HIS A 201 4.89 -3.68 -14.53
N TYR A 202 5.76 -2.98 -13.79
CA TYR A 202 6.30 -1.70 -14.25
C TYR A 202 7.57 -1.91 -15.07
N ASN A 203 7.47 -1.78 -16.40
CA ASN A 203 8.59 -1.86 -17.33
C ASN A 203 8.38 -0.94 -18.55
N PRO A 204 8.84 0.32 -18.49
CA PRO A 204 8.67 1.27 -19.58
C PRO A 204 9.29 0.83 -20.93
N LYS A 205 10.38 0.06 -20.89
CA LYS A 205 11.05 -0.43 -22.11
C LYS A 205 10.22 -1.49 -22.84
N GLU A 206 9.57 -2.36 -22.08
CA GLU A 206 8.70 -3.41 -22.63
C GLU A 206 7.36 -2.83 -23.05
N ALA A 207 6.75 -1.98 -22.20
CA ALA A 207 5.49 -1.30 -22.50
C ALA A 207 5.55 -0.46 -23.80
N SER A 208 6.67 0.21 -24.08
CA SER A 208 6.85 0.98 -25.32
C SER A 208 7.03 0.13 -26.58
N ARG A 209 7.25 -1.19 -26.44
CA ARG A 209 7.54 -2.11 -27.54
C ARG A 209 6.50 -3.22 -27.69
N ILE A 210 5.55 -3.30 -26.78
CA ILE A 210 4.56 -4.38 -26.75
C ILE A 210 3.77 -4.39 -28.04
N ARG A 211 3.55 -5.60 -28.57
CA ARG A 211 2.67 -5.85 -29.71
C ARG A 211 1.48 -6.64 -29.20
N ILE A 212 0.29 -6.13 -29.43
CA ILE A 212 -0.95 -6.77 -29.01
C ILE A 212 -1.33 -7.79 -30.10
N ASP A 213 -1.23 -9.07 -29.77
CA ASP A 213 -1.84 -10.12 -30.58
C ASP A 213 -3.36 -10.02 -30.44
N ALA A 214 -4.09 -10.22 -31.54
CA ALA A 214 -5.55 -10.24 -31.54
C ALA A 214 -6.10 -11.46 -30.77
N ASN A 215 -5.41 -12.61 -30.86
CA ASN A 215 -5.85 -13.88 -30.28
C ASN A 215 -4.70 -14.55 -29.49
N PRO A 216 -4.23 -13.96 -28.40
CA PRO A 216 -3.15 -14.56 -27.64
C PRO A 216 -3.66 -15.72 -26.77
N GLU A 217 -2.81 -16.72 -26.59
CA GLU A 217 -3.00 -17.76 -25.58
C GLU A 217 -2.71 -17.20 -24.17
N PRO A 218 -3.42 -17.66 -23.13
CA PRO A 218 -3.13 -17.26 -21.75
C PRO A 218 -1.69 -17.55 -21.35
N GLU A 219 -1.08 -16.64 -20.60
CA GLU A 219 0.30 -16.77 -20.13
C GLU A 219 0.34 -17.21 -18.67
N ASN A 220 1.29 -18.08 -18.31
CA ASN A 220 1.57 -18.41 -16.91
C ASN A 220 2.78 -17.61 -16.43
N VAL A 221 2.56 -16.69 -15.50
CA VAL A 221 3.61 -15.81 -14.95
C VAL A 221 3.84 -16.09 -13.47
N LEU A 222 5.09 -15.99 -13.03
CA LEU A 222 5.46 -16.08 -11.62
C LEU A 222 5.21 -14.73 -10.93
N LEU A 223 4.47 -14.73 -9.82
CA LEU A 223 4.41 -13.56 -8.92
C LEU A 223 5.66 -13.54 -8.04
N ASN A 224 6.62 -12.72 -8.42
CA ASN A 224 7.87 -12.48 -7.71
C ASN A 224 7.91 -11.05 -7.12
N TYR A 225 9.06 -10.66 -6.54
CA TYR A 225 9.18 -9.43 -5.75
C TYR A 225 9.16 -8.11 -6.55
N ASP A 226 9.27 -8.16 -7.88
CA ASP A 226 9.25 -6.99 -8.77
C ASP A 226 7.93 -6.86 -9.56
N ARG A 227 6.89 -7.57 -9.12
CA ARG A 227 5.53 -7.56 -9.68
C ARG A 227 4.52 -7.37 -8.57
N SER A 228 3.35 -6.85 -8.90
CA SER A 228 2.26 -6.66 -7.94
C SER A 228 1.01 -7.39 -8.37
N LEU A 229 0.30 -7.94 -7.40
CA LEU A 229 -1.08 -8.37 -7.56
C LEU A 229 -1.96 -7.33 -6.87
N LEU A 230 -2.96 -6.81 -7.57
CA LEU A 230 -3.91 -5.83 -7.06
C LEU A 230 -5.32 -6.43 -7.08
N LYS A 231 -5.98 -6.42 -5.92
CA LYS A 231 -7.36 -6.87 -5.77
C LYS A 231 -8.19 -5.76 -5.15
N LEU A 232 -9.40 -5.57 -5.65
CA LEU A 232 -10.39 -4.74 -4.97
C LEU A 232 -10.95 -5.52 -3.77
N HIS A 233 -10.91 -4.92 -2.59
CA HIS A 233 -11.58 -5.45 -1.40
C HIS A 233 -13.02 -4.89 -1.27
N LEU A 234 -13.24 -3.70 -1.84
CA LEU A 234 -14.55 -3.06 -1.97
C LEU A 234 -15.11 -3.28 -3.40
N ASP A 235 -16.35 -2.86 -3.66
CA ASP A 235 -16.98 -3.02 -4.98
C ASP A 235 -16.33 -2.18 -6.08
N GLU A 236 -15.73 -1.04 -5.71
CA GLU A 236 -14.98 -0.14 -6.58
C GLU A 236 -13.98 0.69 -5.79
N ALA A 237 -13.01 1.28 -6.48
CA ALA A 237 -12.07 2.25 -5.93
C ALA A 237 -12.39 3.64 -6.45
N LEU A 238 -12.72 4.57 -5.56
CA LEU A 238 -12.79 5.99 -5.88
C LEU A 238 -11.40 6.60 -5.79
N ILE A 239 -10.87 7.07 -6.93
CA ILE A 239 -9.48 7.54 -7.07
C ILE A 239 -9.48 9.02 -7.46
N ASP A 240 -8.67 9.83 -6.77
CA ASP A 240 -8.46 11.24 -7.12
C ASP A 240 -7.25 11.45 -8.06
N LYS A 241 -7.09 12.67 -8.57
CA LYS A 241 -5.97 13.03 -9.47
C LYS A 241 -4.57 12.85 -8.86
N LYS A 242 -4.45 12.73 -7.53
CA LYS A 242 -3.18 12.52 -6.80
C LYS A 242 -2.91 11.02 -6.60
N GLY A 243 -3.81 10.14 -7.02
CA GLY A 243 -3.71 8.69 -6.81
C GLY A 243 -4.09 8.27 -5.40
N SER A 244 -4.86 9.09 -4.68
CA SER A 244 -5.42 8.75 -3.36
C SER A 244 -6.74 8.00 -3.53
N VAL A 245 -7.06 7.15 -2.56
CA VAL A 245 -8.36 6.46 -2.47
C VAL A 245 -9.12 6.87 -1.22
N VAL A 246 -10.45 6.79 -1.27
CA VAL A 246 -11.33 7.22 -0.17
C VAL A 246 -11.21 6.31 1.07
N HIS A 247 -11.09 5.00 0.87
CA HIS A 247 -11.02 4.02 1.95
C HIS A 247 -9.65 3.30 1.99
N TYR A 248 -9.06 3.16 3.17
CA TYR A 248 -7.72 2.57 3.35
C TYR A 248 -7.68 1.07 3.00
N ASP A 249 -8.82 0.38 3.08
CA ASP A 249 -9.01 -1.02 2.76
C ASP A 249 -9.47 -1.24 1.31
N THR A 250 -9.53 -0.19 0.46
CA THR A 250 -9.98 -0.29 -0.94
C THR A 250 -9.29 -1.41 -1.72
N PHE A 251 -7.97 -1.55 -1.53
CA PHE A 251 -7.15 -2.50 -2.26
C PHE A 251 -6.46 -3.48 -1.32
N PHE A 252 -6.40 -4.73 -1.74
CA PHE A 252 -5.45 -5.71 -1.26
C PHE A 252 -4.31 -5.85 -2.27
N THR A 253 -3.07 -5.69 -1.79
CA THR A 253 -1.86 -5.73 -2.63
C THR A 253 -0.89 -6.81 -2.17
N GLU A 254 -0.39 -7.61 -3.10
CA GLU A 254 0.73 -8.54 -2.88
C GLU A 254 1.94 -8.17 -3.75
N GLY A 255 3.08 -8.80 -3.47
CA GLY A 255 4.32 -8.60 -4.24
C GLY A 255 5.01 -7.27 -3.93
N LEU A 256 5.48 -6.56 -4.96
CA LEU A 256 6.25 -5.33 -4.86
C LEU A 256 5.53 -4.28 -4.01
N TRP A 257 4.25 -4.00 -4.30
CA TRP A 257 3.49 -2.99 -3.57
C TRP A 257 3.14 -3.42 -2.15
N GLY A 258 2.82 -4.70 -1.92
CA GLY A 258 2.57 -5.21 -0.57
C GLY A 258 3.77 -5.12 0.37
N ASN A 259 4.99 -5.09 -0.20
CA ASN A 259 6.25 -4.95 0.53
C ASN A 259 6.69 -3.49 0.75
N LYS A 260 6.23 -2.55 -0.08
CA LYS A 260 6.50 -1.11 0.07
C LYS A 260 5.46 -0.50 1.02
N ARG A 261 5.89 -0.02 2.18
CA ARG A 261 5.01 0.58 3.20
C ARG A 261 5.58 1.92 3.65
N ILE A 262 5.56 2.25 4.94
CA ILE A 262 5.98 3.58 5.44
C ILE A 262 7.42 3.95 5.05
N ALA A 263 8.35 2.99 4.94
CA ALA A 263 9.73 3.27 4.52
C ALA A 263 9.83 3.74 3.05
N ASP A 264 8.82 3.48 2.23
CA ASP A 264 8.72 3.87 0.82
C ASP A 264 7.57 4.85 0.57
N GLN A 265 6.99 5.42 1.63
CA GLN A 265 5.87 6.35 1.48
C GLN A 265 6.37 7.74 1.10
N LEU A 266 5.70 8.34 0.13
CA LEU A 266 5.88 9.73 -0.28
C LEU A 266 4.62 10.53 0.10
N PRO A 267 4.75 11.85 0.36
CA PRO A 267 3.57 12.69 0.55
C PRO A 267 2.71 12.70 -0.72
N PHE A 268 1.39 12.79 -0.58
CA PHE A 268 0.46 12.81 -1.73
C PHE A 268 0.72 13.95 -2.72
N GLU A 269 1.33 15.04 -2.26
CA GLU A 269 1.73 16.18 -3.10
C GLU A 269 3.06 15.96 -3.85
N TYR A 270 3.79 14.88 -3.57
CA TYR A 270 5.06 14.62 -4.25
C TYR A 270 4.84 14.51 -5.76
N ASN A 271 5.66 15.22 -6.52
CA ASN A 271 5.77 15.10 -7.96
C ASN A 271 7.25 14.92 -8.30
N PRO A 272 7.62 13.91 -9.10
CA PRO A 272 8.99 13.76 -9.55
C PRO A 272 9.34 14.95 -10.48
N THR A 273 10.35 15.74 -10.10
CA THR A 273 10.92 16.83 -10.90
C THR A 273 12.25 16.42 -11.50
#